data_AF-A0A2V7VDU6-F1
#
_entry.id   AF-A0A2V7VDU6-F1
#
_cell.length_a   1.000
_cell.length_b   1.000
_cell.length_c   1.000
_cell.angle_alpha   90.00
_cell.angle_beta   90.00
_cell.angle_gamma   90.00
#
_symmetry.space_group_name_H-M   'P 1'
#
loop_
_entity.id
_entity.type
_entity.pdbx_description
1 polymer ?
#
loop_
_entity_poly.entity_id
_entity_poly.type
_entity_poly.pdbx_seq_one_letter_code
_entity_poly.pdbx_strand_id
1 'polypeptide(L)'
;MSKSWRTGCALGLAVVVAGAWVRPAYAGNGAPSGPHYNLNIIGVSRGKTAPLTDSDRHTIFVALGTRDDSVESRIYLGQGDFQVCDGNAFDAAFNCVGTKIAAQGAAFQLPCNTNLTTLVPCAAGDTASYEVWARGLGKPGGKATMTTCATDPTTGETVCSTENAVLVRNTSKSTFKNVTNELTSLMADINGDGILERIALFSGGLQDFFWQFDNQGLKLAQLRFYLLAQ
;
A
#
# COMPACT_ATOMS: atom_id res chain seq x y z
N MET A 1 -80.36 -20.28 14.55
CA MET A 1 -79.30 -19.27 14.56
C MET A 1 -78.01 -19.93 15.03
N SER A 2 -77.15 -20.37 14.11
CA SER A 2 -75.77 -20.78 14.41
C SER A 2 -74.93 -20.51 13.17
N LYS A 3 -74.04 -19.52 13.28
CA LYS A 3 -73.18 -19.06 12.18
C LYS A 3 -71.81 -19.74 12.39
N SER A 4 -71.49 -20.73 11.57
CA SER A 4 -70.16 -21.36 11.58
C SER A 4 -69.23 -20.59 10.64
N TRP A 5 -68.07 -20.19 11.16
CA TRP A 5 -67.05 -19.43 10.42
C TRP A 5 -66.09 -20.43 9.76
N ARG A 6 -65.89 -20.32 8.45
CA ARG A 6 -64.87 -21.08 7.72
C ARG A 6 -63.52 -20.40 7.88
N THR A 7 -62.55 -21.12 8.44
CA THR A 7 -61.14 -20.71 8.53
C THR A 7 -60.47 -20.91 7.17
N GLY A 8 -60.09 -19.81 6.50
CA GLY A 8 -59.25 -19.84 5.31
C GLY A 8 -57.77 -19.85 5.70
N CYS A 9 -57.05 -20.89 5.32
CA CYS A 9 -55.60 -20.99 5.50
C CYS A 9 -54.91 -20.33 4.29
N ALA A 10 -54.31 -19.15 4.48
CA ALA A 10 -53.51 -18.48 3.46
C ALA A 10 -52.04 -18.87 3.64
N LEU A 11 -51.49 -19.66 2.71
CA LEU A 11 -50.05 -19.90 2.60
C LEU A 11 -49.36 -18.61 2.12
N GLY A 12 -48.62 -17.95 3.01
CA GLY A 12 -47.71 -16.87 2.66
C GLY A 12 -46.43 -17.43 2.04
N LEU A 13 -46.18 -17.13 0.76
CA LEU A 13 -44.90 -17.39 0.11
C LEU A 13 -43.85 -16.43 0.67
N ALA A 14 -42.87 -16.93 1.41
CA ALA A 14 -41.69 -16.17 1.81
C ALA A 14 -40.72 -16.08 0.61
N VAL A 15 -40.58 -14.90 0.02
CA VAL A 15 -39.57 -14.61 -0.99
C VAL A 15 -38.24 -14.37 -0.27
N VAL A 16 -37.35 -15.36 -0.29
CA VAL A 16 -35.96 -15.20 0.16
C VAL A 16 -35.19 -14.47 -0.93
N VAL A 17 -34.95 -13.17 -0.75
CA VAL A 17 -34.03 -12.42 -1.61
C VAL A 17 -32.61 -12.82 -1.20
N ALA A 18 -32.02 -13.77 -1.94
CA ALA A 18 -30.60 -14.06 -1.83
C ALA A 18 -29.82 -12.83 -2.33
N GLY A 19 -29.17 -12.11 -1.41
CA GLY A 19 -28.24 -11.04 -1.77
C GLY A 19 -27.13 -11.61 -2.64
N ALA A 20 -27.08 -11.19 -3.91
CA ALA A 20 -25.98 -11.52 -4.79
C ALA A 20 -24.75 -10.74 -4.32
N TRP A 21 -23.79 -11.45 -3.70
CA TRP A 21 -22.47 -10.92 -3.45
C TRP A 21 -21.81 -10.61 -4.79
N VAL A 22 -21.71 -9.32 -5.14
CA VAL A 22 -20.97 -8.89 -6.34
C VAL A 22 -19.50 -9.20 -6.08
N ARG A 23 -18.99 -10.27 -6.71
CA ARG A 23 -17.56 -10.52 -6.72
C ARG A 23 -16.88 -9.41 -7.53
N PRO A 24 -15.81 -8.78 -7.03
CA PRO A 24 -15.10 -7.77 -7.80
C PRO A 24 -14.67 -8.39 -9.14
N ALA A 25 -15.06 -7.76 -10.24
CA ALA A 25 -14.63 -8.18 -11.56
C ALA A 25 -13.13 -7.83 -11.70
N TYR A 26 -12.28 -8.84 -11.75
CA TYR A 26 -10.87 -8.64 -12.09
C TYR A 26 -10.78 -8.08 -13.51
N ALA A 27 -10.11 -6.94 -13.66
CA ALA A 27 -9.73 -6.46 -14.98
C ALA A 27 -8.75 -7.49 -15.60
N GLY A 28 -8.67 -7.55 -16.92
CA GLY A 28 -7.77 -8.49 -17.63
C GLY A 28 -6.27 -8.33 -17.33
N ASN A 29 -5.89 -7.39 -16.45
CA ASN A 29 -4.55 -7.17 -15.93
C ASN A 29 -4.32 -7.75 -14.52
N GLY A 30 -5.30 -8.46 -13.94
CA GLY A 30 -5.21 -9.14 -12.64
C GLY A 30 -5.56 -8.28 -11.42
N ALA A 31 -5.82 -6.98 -11.57
CA ALA A 31 -6.28 -6.12 -10.48
C ALA A 31 -7.81 -6.02 -10.43
N PRO A 32 -8.41 -5.59 -9.31
CA PRO A 32 -9.81 -5.21 -9.24
C PRO A 32 -10.16 -4.12 -10.27
N SER A 33 -11.42 -4.11 -10.71
CA SER A 33 -11.97 -3.00 -11.49
C SER A 33 -12.62 -1.98 -10.55
N GLY A 34 -12.51 -0.69 -10.86
CA GLY A 34 -13.15 0.38 -10.09
C GLY A 34 -12.22 1.58 -9.83
N PRO A 35 -12.73 2.62 -9.14
CA PRO A 35 -11.95 3.76 -8.68
C PRO A 35 -10.75 3.31 -7.83
N HIS A 36 -9.60 3.93 -8.07
CA HIS A 36 -8.38 3.67 -7.30
C HIS A 36 -7.44 4.86 -7.40
N TYR A 37 -6.61 5.05 -6.38
CA TYR A 37 -5.43 5.91 -6.48
C TYR A 37 -4.32 5.14 -7.19
N ASN A 38 -3.64 5.76 -8.17
CA ASN A 38 -2.53 5.13 -8.88
C ASN A 38 -1.22 5.81 -8.48
N LEU A 39 -0.25 5.04 -7.99
CA LEU A 39 1.11 5.51 -7.76
C LEU A 39 2.08 4.86 -8.75
N ASN A 40 2.90 5.67 -9.41
CA ASN A 40 3.99 5.20 -10.25
C ASN A 40 5.33 5.47 -9.56
N ILE A 41 6.14 4.44 -9.33
CA ILE A 41 7.52 4.57 -8.84
C ILE A 41 8.44 4.30 -10.03
N ILE A 42 9.16 5.32 -10.48
CA ILE A 42 9.94 5.31 -11.73
C ILE A 42 11.43 5.31 -11.40
N GLY A 43 12.13 4.26 -11.83
CA GLY A 43 13.59 4.18 -11.73
C GLY A 43 14.25 5.10 -12.76
N VAL A 44 15.06 6.05 -12.30
CA VAL A 44 15.86 6.96 -13.13
C VAL A 44 17.35 6.88 -12.80
N SER A 45 18.21 7.04 -13.80
CA SER A 45 19.67 7.03 -13.60
C SER A 45 20.21 8.33 -12.98
N ARG A 46 19.42 9.40 -13.03
CA ARG A 46 19.71 10.69 -12.40
C ARG A 46 18.43 11.24 -11.81
N GLY A 47 18.54 11.79 -10.60
CA GLY A 47 17.45 12.49 -9.94
C GLY A 47 16.92 13.65 -10.74
N LYS A 48 15.72 14.10 -10.38
CA LYS A 48 15.17 15.34 -10.93
C LYS A 48 15.77 16.51 -10.15
N THR A 49 15.91 17.65 -10.82
CA THR A 49 16.45 18.88 -10.21
C THR A 49 15.36 19.81 -9.70
N ALA A 50 14.12 19.61 -10.15
CA ALA A 50 12.96 20.27 -9.57
C ALA A 50 12.60 19.59 -8.24
N PRO A 51 12.08 20.31 -7.23
CA PRO A 51 11.77 19.74 -5.91
C PRO A 51 10.69 18.65 -5.93
N LEU A 52 9.75 18.70 -6.89
CA LEU A 52 8.66 17.72 -7.04
C LEU A 52 7.73 17.55 -5.82
N THR A 53 7.58 18.58 -4.99
CA THR A 53 6.76 18.60 -3.76
C THR A 53 5.31 19.07 -3.95
N ASP A 54 4.86 19.20 -5.20
CA ASP A 54 3.48 19.58 -5.53
C ASP A 54 2.50 18.39 -5.33
N SER A 55 1.30 18.66 -4.80
CA SER A 55 0.35 17.69 -4.23
C SER A 55 -0.39 16.83 -5.27
N ASP A 56 -0.55 17.31 -6.51
CA ASP A 56 -1.31 16.60 -7.56
C ASP A 56 -0.50 15.49 -8.25
N ARG A 57 0.58 15.03 -7.61
CA ARG A 57 1.53 14.10 -8.20
C ARG A 57 1.23 12.67 -7.80
N HIS A 58 1.19 11.81 -8.81
CA HIS A 58 0.99 10.36 -8.68
C HIS A 58 2.27 9.59 -9.04
N THR A 59 3.44 10.19 -8.82
CA THR A 59 4.73 9.67 -9.29
C THR A 59 5.89 10.00 -8.35
N ILE A 60 6.70 8.99 -8.05
CA ILE A 60 7.94 9.09 -7.30
C ILE A 60 9.10 8.63 -8.19
N PHE A 61 10.21 9.34 -8.17
CA PHE A 61 11.44 9.00 -8.87
C PHE A 61 12.46 8.43 -7.89
N VAL A 62 12.93 7.22 -8.16
CA VAL A 62 13.90 6.50 -7.34
C VAL A 62 15.16 6.19 -8.14
N ALA A 63 16.24 5.85 -7.45
CA ALA A 63 17.46 5.37 -8.07
C ALA A 63 17.18 4.13 -8.92
N LEU A 64 17.91 4.02 -10.02
CA LEU A 64 17.82 2.90 -10.95
C LEU A 64 19.15 2.15 -10.95
N GLY A 65 19.16 0.99 -10.30
CA GLY A 65 20.27 0.06 -10.41
C GLY A 65 20.34 -0.61 -11.78
N THR A 66 21.22 -1.60 -11.87
CA THR A 66 21.39 -2.43 -13.07
C THR A 66 20.70 -3.78 -12.87
N ARG A 67 20.91 -4.74 -13.78
CA ARG A 67 20.40 -6.10 -13.57
C ARG A 67 21.20 -6.87 -12.52
N ASP A 68 22.46 -6.47 -12.35
CA ASP A 68 23.45 -7.18 -11.54
C ASP A 68 23.71 -6.45 -10.22
N ASP A 69 23.24 -5.21 -10.09
CA ASP A 69 23.46 -4.37 -8.92
C ASP A 69 22.18 -3.64 -8.50
N SER A 70 21.91 -3.64 -7.19
CA SER A 70 20.74 -2.98 -6.59
C SER A 70 21.13 -1.61 -6.07
N VAL A 71 20.25 -0.64 -6.25
CA VAL A 71 20.37 0.65 -5.56
C VAL A 71 19.11 0.90 -4.77
N GLU A 72 19.28 1.17 -3.48
CA GLU A 72 18.20 1.49 -2.55
C GLU A 72 17.71 2.93 -2.76
N SER A 73 16.42 3.15 -2.59
CA SER A 73 15.83 4.46 -2.33
C SER A 73 14.79 4.32 -1.22
N ARG A 74 14.67 5.34 -0.37
CA ARG A 74 13.67 5.36 0.70
C ARG A 74 12.48 6.22 0.31
N ILE A 75 11.29 5.72 0.59
CA ILE A 75 10.02 6.44 0.46
C ILE A 75 9.40 6.51 1.84
N TYR A 76 9.53 7.66 2.50
CA TYR A 76 9.00 7.89 3.84
C TYR A 76 7.48 7.97 3.82
N LEU A 77 6.86 7.40 4.85
CA LEU A 77 5.41 7.24 4.93
C LEU A 77 4.83 8.17 5.99
N GLY A 78 3.87 8.99 5.59
CA GLY A 78 3.05 9.81 6.47
C GLY A 78 1.61 9.30 6.51
N GLN A 79 0.92 9.58 7.61
CA GLN A 79 -0.50 9.29 7.74
C GLN A 79 -1.35 10.36 7.05
N GLY A 80 -2.39 9.94 6.33
CA GLY A 80 -3.43 10.82 5.75
C GLY A 80 -3.87 10.36 4.35
N ASP A 81 -4.52 11.21 3.57
CA ASP A 81 -4.98 10.82 2.22
C ASP A 81 -3.84 10.36 1.29
N PHE A 82 -4.17 9.50 0.31
CA PHE A 82 -3.21 9.05 -0.69
C PHE A 82 -2.63 10.23 -1.48
N GLN A 83 -1.36 10.55 -1.26
CA GLN A 83 -0.71 11.68 -1.92
C GLN A 83 0.79 11.49 -1.96
N VAL A 84 1.43 11.83 -3.08
CA VAL A 84 2.90 12.02 -3.09
C VAL A 84 3.21 13.39 -2.50
N CYS A 85 3.85 13.41 -1.33
CA CYS A 85 4.30 14.64 -0.69
C CYS A 85 5.59 15.16 -1.32
N ASP A 86 6.48 14.22 -1.68
CA ASP A 86 7.75 14.50 -2.31
C ASP A 86 8.08 13.39 -3.30
N GLY A 87 8.14 13.76 -4.59
CA GLY A 87 8.37 12.83 -5.67
C GLY A 87 9.84 12.52 -5.96
N ASN A 88 10.81 13.05 -5.23
CA ASN A 88 12.23 12.95 -5.56
C ASN A 88 13.02 12.22 -4.47
N ALA A 89 13.58 11.03 -4.77
CA ALA A 89 14.36 10.28 -3.78
C ALA A 89 15.85 10.65 -3.73
N PHE A 90 16.26 11.74 -4.39
CA PHE A 90 17.67 12.11 -4.59
C PHE A 90 18.10 13.35 -3.81
N ASP A 91 17.17 13.98 -3.11
CA ASP A 91 17.33 15.16 -2.26
C ASP A 91 16.57 14.97 -0.95
N ALA A 92 16.60 15.98 -0.09
CA ALA A 92 15.95 15.95 1.21
C ALA A 92 14.45 15.68 1.08
N ALA A 93 13.93 14.74 1.88
CA ALA A 93 12.52 14.39 1.86
C ALA A 93 11.69 15.41 2.64
N PHE A 94 10.56 15.83 2.08
CA PHE A 94 9.58 16.69 2.76
C PHE A 94 8.21 16.01 2.88
N ASN A 95 7.55 16.16 4.02
CA ASN A 95 6.17 15.72 4.18
C ASN A 95 5.19 16.68 3.48
N CYS A 96 3.90 16.33 3.46
CA CYS A 96 2.87 17.07 2.72
C CYS A 96 2.60 18.49 3.27
N VAL A 97 3.13 18.84 4.45
CA VAL A 97 3.07 20.21 5.01
C VAL A 97 4.38 21.00 4.84
N GLY A 98 5.36 20.45 4.09
CA GLY A 98 6.62 21.13 3.77
C GLY A 98 7.69 21.02 4.86
N THR A 99 7.53 20.14 5.84
CA THR A 99 8.55 19.88 6.85
C THR A 99 9.55 18.85 6.34
N LYS A 100 10.84 19.14 6.45
CA LYS A 100 11.90 18.18 6.14
C LYS A 100 11.86 17.01 7.14
N ILE A 101 11.73 15.79 6.63
CA ILE A 101 11.65 14.56 7.42
C ILE A 101 12.87 13.66 7.29
N ALA A 102 13.68 13.84 6.23
CA ALA A 102 14.92 13.10 6.06
C ALA A 102 15.98 13.89 5.29
N ALA A 103 17.24 13.47 5.44
CA ALA A 103 18.35 14.04 4.68
C ALA A 103 18.29 13.69 3.19
N GLN A 104 17.73 12.52 2.85
CA GLN A 104 17.51 12.10 1.48
C GLN A 104 16.33 11.12 1.39
N GLY A 105 15.45 11.27 0.40
CA GLY A 105 14.39 10.31 0.09
C GLY A 105 13.13 10.97 -0.45
N ALA A 106 12.18 10.16 -0.89
CA ALA A 106 10.86 10.62 -1.31
C ALA A 106 9.86 10.49 -0.14
N ALA A 107 8.66 11.04 -0.30
CA ALA A 107 7.62 10.97 0.72
C ALA A 107 6.23 10.68 0.11
N PHE A 108 5.51 9.77 0.73
CA PHE A 108 4.16 9.37 0.35
C PHE A 108 3.25 9.33 1.59
N GLN A 109 2.01 9.78 1.43
CA GLN A 109 1.00 9.76 2.47
C GLN A 109 -0.04 8.69 2.15
N LEU A 110 -0.49 7.97 3.17
CA LEU A 110 -1.53 6.95 3.07
C LEU A 110 -2.29 6.79 4.40
N PRO A 111 -3.59 6.44 4.37
CA PRO A 111 -4.36 6.30 5.59
C PRO A 111 -3.99 5.01 6.30
N CYS A 112 -4.27 4.94 7.60
CA CYS A 112 -4.11 3.69 8.33
C CYS A 112 -5.06 2.63 7.74
N ASN A 113 -4.51 1.47 7.38
CA ASN A 113 -5.30 0.41 6.79
C ASN A 113 -6.00 -0.42 7.88
N THR A 114 -7.32 -0.58 7.77
CA THR A 114 -8.11 -1.39 8.68
C THR A 114 -7.99 -2.90 8.44
N ASN A 115 -7.26 -3.34 7.40
CA ASN A 115 -6.96 -4.75 7.13
C ASN A 115 -6.35 -5.49 8.33
N LEU A 116 -5.67 -4.78 9.23
CA LEU A 116 -5.17 -5.33 10.49
C LEU A 116 -5.97 -4.79 11.68
N THR A 117 -7.05 -5.49 12.02
CA THR A 117 -8.08 -5.01 12.95
C THR A 117 -7.67 -4.97 14.43
N THR A 118 -6.51 -5.50 14.80
CA THR A 118 -6.12 -5.69 16.22
C THR A 118 -5.14 -4.64 16.76
N LEU A 119 -4.63 -3.71 15.94
CA LEU A 119 -3.55 -2.78 16.34
C LEU A 119 -3.64 -1.38 15.69
N VAL A 120 -4.83 -0.78 15.52
CA VAL A 120 -4.95 0.57 14.92
C VAL A 120 -5.17 1.64 15.98
N PRO A 121 -4.16 2.44 16.41
CA PRO A 121 -4.38 3.63 17.21
C PRO A 121 -4.38 4.87 16.30
N CYS A 122 -5.13 4.83 15.20
CA CYS A 122 -5.34 6.01 14.36
C CYS A 122 -6.70 6.60 14.71
N ALA A 123 -6.74 7.92 14.94
CA ALA A 123 -7.96 8.61 15.34
C ALA A 123 -9.07 8.40 14.29
N ALA A 124 -10.33 8.45 14.73
CA ALA A 124 -11.47 8.41 13.82
C ALA A 124 -11.37 9.59 12.83
N GLY A 125 -11.16 9.28 11.55
CA GLY A 125 -10.91 10.25 10.47
C GLY A 125 -9.69 9.93 9.62
N ASP A 126 -8.70 9.21 10.15
CA ASP A 126 -7.43 8.93 9.47
C ASP A 126 -7.26 7.45 9.09
N THR A 127 -8.36 6.70 9.08
CA THR A 127 -8.41 5.27 8.77
C THR A 127 -9.21 5.02 7.50
N ALA A 128 -8.79 4.04 6.70
CA ALA A 128 -9.54 3.56 5.57
C ALA A 128 -9.36 2.05 5.40
N SER A 129 -10.38 1.38 4.87
CA SER A 129 -10.26 0.01 4.39
C SER A 129 -9.78 0.04 2.94
N TYR A 130 -8.61 -0.52 2.64
CA TYR A 130 -8.13 -0.57 1.26
C TYR A 130 -7.22 -1.76 0.95
N GLU A 131 -7.19 -2.13 -0.33
CA GLU A 131 -6.23 -3.09 -0.88
C GLU A 131 -5.17 -2.38 -1.70
N VAL A 132 -3.93 -2.88 -1.63
CA VAL A 132 -2.81 -2.43 -2.45
C VAL A 132 -2.47 -3.50 -3.46
N TRP A 133 -2.45 -3.13 -4.73
CA TRP A 133 -2.11 -4.01 -5.84
C TRP A 133 -0.92 -3.45 -6.61
N ALA A 134 0.13 -4.25 -6.81
CA ALA A 134 1.37 -3.79 -7.44
C ALA A 134 1.81 -4.67 -8.61
N ARG A 135 2.54 -4.07 -9.56
CA ARG A 135 3.24 -4.79 -10.65
C ARG A 135 4.46 -4.04 -11.16
N GLY A 136 5.38 -4.77 -11.79
CA GLY A 136 6.48 -4.21 -12.57
C GLY A 136 6.11 -3.95 -14.03
N LEU A 137 6.50 -2.80 -14.59
CA LEU A 137 6.25 -2.34 -15.97
C LEU A 137 7.53 -1.80 -16.62
N GLY A 138 7.40 -1.42 -17.89
CA GLY A 138 8.50 -0.89 -18.71
C GLY A 138 9.33 -1.99 -19.36
N LYS A 139 10.64 -1.76 -19.51
CA LYS A 139 11.57 -2.67 -20.19
C LYS A 139 11.71 -4.00 -19.41
N PRO A 140 11.60 -5.16 -20.09
CA PRO A 140 11.84 -6.47 -19.48
C PRO A 140 13.24 -6.68 -18.86
N GLY A 141 13.25 -7.51 -17.82
CA GLY A 141 14.42 -8.01 -17.12
C GLY A 141 14.88 -7.15 -15.94
N GLY A 142 14.06 -6.21 -15.47
CA GLY A 142 14.29 -5.48 -14.21
C GLY A 142 13.40 -6.02 -13.10
N LYS A 143 13.85 -5.88 -11.85
CA LYS A 143 13.06 -6.19 -10.66
C LYS A 143 13.30 -5.15 -9.57
N ALA A 144 12.34 -5.01 -8.68
CA ALA A 144 12.51 -4.26 -7.45
C ALA A 144 11.88 -5.02 -6.29
N THR A 145 12.47 -4.87 -5.11
CA THR A 145 11.92 -5.38 -3.85
C THR A 145 11.52 -4.19 -3.00
N MET A 146 10.30 -4.21 -2.50
CA MET A 146 9.80 -3.19 -1.57
C MET A 146 9.62 -3.81 -0.19
N THR A 147 10.32 -3.29 0.80
CA THR A 147 10.26 -3.75 2.19
C THR A 147 9.78 -2.61 3.07
N THR A 148 8.77 -2.86 3.89
CA THR A 148 8.33 -1.90 4.91
C THR A 148 9.31 -1.92 6.08
N CYS A 149 9.80 -0.75 6.47
CA CYS A 149 10.71 -0.55 7.58
C CYS A 149 10.22 0.61 8.47
N ALA A 150 10.74 0.68 9.69
CA ALA A 150 10.48 1.73 10.65
C ALA A 150 11.64 1.85 11.63
N THR A 151 11.56 2.80 12.55
CA THR A 151 12.53 3.01 13.62
C THR A 151 11.90 2.64 14.96
N ASP A 152 12.63 1.87 15.77
CA ASP A 152 12.29 1.68 17.18
C ASP A 152 12.63 2.97 17.95
N PRO A 153 11.66 3.64 18.57
CA PRO A 153 11.88 4.91 19.27
C PRO A 153 12.75 4.78 20.53
N THR A 154 12.87 3.57 21.09
CA THR A 154 13.63 3.30 22.31
C THR A 154 15.12 3.15 22.03
N THR A 155 15.45 2.44 20.95
CA THR A 155 16.83 2.10 20.58
C THR A 155 17.38 3.00 19.46
N GLY A 156 16.51 3.58 18.64
CA GLY A 156 16.86 4.30 17.42
C GLY A 156 17.23 3.37 16.25
N GLU A 157 17.08 2.06 16.41
CA GLU A 157 17.43 1.08 15.38
C GLU A 157 16.37 1.00 14.28
N THR A 158 16.82 0.73 13.06
CA THR A 158 15.92 0.44 11.94
C THR A 158 15.48 -1.00 12.00
N VAL A 159 14.17 -1.21 12.08
CA VAL A 159 13.52 -2.52 11.99
C VAL A 159 12.88 -2.64 10.62
N CYS A 160 13.22 -3.68 9.87
CA CYS A 160 12.65 -3.95 8.55
C CYS A 160 11.86 -5.26 8.57
N SER A 161 10.80 -5.30 7.77
CA SER A 161 9.96 -6.49 7.68
C SER A 161 10.72 -7.68 7.09
N THR A 162 10.40 -8.87 7.59
CA THR A 162 10.79 -10.15 6.97
C THR A 162 9.96 -10.47 5.71
N GLU A 163 8.84 -9.79 5.49
CA GLU A 163 8.02 -9.86 4.28
C GLU A 163 8.33 -8.69 3.34
N ASN A 164 8.15 -8.90 2.03
CA ASN A 164 8.41 -7.89 1.03
C ASN A 164 7.59 -8.10 -0.24
N ALA A 165 7.31 -7.01 -0.95
CA ALA A 165 6.67 -7.03 -2.25
C ALA A 165 7.73 -7.10 -3.36
N VAL A 166 7.86 -8.26 -4.00
CA VAL A 166 8.79 -8.45 -5.14
C VAL A 166 8.09 -8.18 -6.46
N LEU A 167 8.56 -7.14 -7.16
CA LEU A 167 8.02 -6.68 -8.44
C LEU A 167 9.00 -7.02 -9.56
N VAL A 168 8.61 -7.95 -10.44
CA VAL A 168 9.45 -8.37 -11.58
C VAL A 168 8.79 -7.99 -12.89
N ARG A 169 9.56 -7.37 -13.79
CA ARG A 169 9.12 -7.12 -15.16
C ARG A 169 9.64 -8.23 -16.08
N ASN A 170 8.86 -9.31 -16.19
CA ASN A 170 9.10 -10.42 -17.12
C ASN A 170 8.91 -9.99 -18.59
N THR A 171 9.15 -10.88 -19.56
CA THR A 171 8.86 -10.63 -20.99
C THR A 171 7.37 -10.73 -21.31
N SER A 172 6.63 -11.55 -20.58
CA SER A 172 5.18 -11.76 -20.72
C SER A 172 4.36 -10.55 -20.25
N LYS A 173 3.03 -10.61 -20.42
CA LYS A 173 2.12 -9.59 -19.90
C LYS A 173 2.29 -9.44 -18.38
N SER A 174 2.52 -8.21 -17.92
CA SER A 174 2.61 -7.92 -16.49
C SER A 174 1.22 -7.81 -15.86
N THR A 175 0.99 -8.60 -14.81
CA THR A 175 -0.24 -8.61 -14.03
C THR A 175 0.00 -8.07 -12.62
N PHE A 176 -1.04 -7.47 -12.05
CA PHE A 176 -1.02 -7.06 -10.66
C PHE A 176 -1.05 -8.24 -9.69
N LYS A 177 -0.46 -8.03 -8.52
CA LYS A 177 -0.57 -8.91 -7.35
C LYS A 177 -1.05 -8.08 -6.17
N ASN A 178 -1.88 -8.67 -5.32
CA ASN A 178 -2.21 -8.07 -4.03
C ASN A 178 -0.95 -8.10 -3.15
N VAL A 179 -0.56 -6.93 -2.65
CA VAL A 179 0.61 -6.71 -1.78
C VAL A 179 0.22 -5.90 -0.53
N THR A 180 -1.05 -6.00 -0.14
CA THR A 180 -1.62 -5.18 0.94
C THR A 180 -0.87 -5.40 2.23
N ASN A 181 -0.63 -6.66 2.61
CA ASN A 181 0.08 -6.98 3.84
C ASN A 181 1.50 -6.43 3.85
N GLU A 182 2.25 -6.64 2.78
CA GLU A 182 3.66 -6.27 2.66
C GLU A 182 3.87 -4.75 2.68
N LEU A 183 2.92 -3.98 2.11
CA LEU A 183 3.04 -2.52 1.98
C LEU A 183 2.23 -1.72 2.99
N THR A 184 1.35 -2.35 3.78
CA THR A 184 0.59 -1.67 4.86
C THR A 184 0.88 -2.25 6.24
N SER A 185 1.92 -3.06 6.37
CA SER A 185 2.39 -3.58 7.66
C SER A 185 3.85 -4.00 7.63
N LEU A 186 4.39 -4.26 8.80
CA LEU A 186 5.72 -4.79 9.03
C LEU A 186 5.60 -6.07 9.85
N MET A 187 6.18 -7.17 9.34
CA MET A 187 6.37 -8.43 10.06
C MET A 187 7.78 -8.49 10.66
N ALA A 188 7.92 -8.40 11.99
CA ALA A 188 9.20 -8.49 12.70
C ALA A 188 9.00 -8.95 14.14
N ASP A 189 10.07 -9.41 14.78
CA ASP A 189 10.13 -9.63 16.22
C ASP A 189 10.53 -8.31 16.88
N ILE A 190 9.57 -7.63 17.52
CA ILE A 190 9.80 -6.31 18.14
C ILE A 190 10.04 -6.37 19.64
N ASN A 191 9.77 -7.50 20.29
CA ASN A 191 9.89 -7.65 21.73
C ASN A 191 11.09 -8.55 22.14
N GLY A 192 11.76 -9.18 21.16
CA GLY A 192 12.93 -10.02 21.33
C GLY A 192 12.63 -11.42 21.84
N ASP A 193 11.39 -11.90 21.75
CA ASP A 193 10.98 -13.23 22.21
C ASP A 193 11.17 -14.33 21.15
N GLY A 194 11.59 -13.97 19.93
CA GLY A 194 11.82 -14.86 18.80
C GLY A 194 10.56 -15.17 17.97
N ILE A 195 9.43 -14.55 18.28
CA ILE A 195 8.16 -14.68 17.56
C ILE A 195 7.98 -13.44 16.67
N LEU A 196 7.54 -13.64 15.43
CA LEU A 196 7.26 -12.53 14.53
C LEU A 196 5.84 -12.00 14.75
N GLU A 197 5.72 -10.70 14.96
CA GLU A 197 4.45 -9.99 14.97
C GLU A 197 4.22 -9.20 13.69
N ARG A 198 2.94 -9.12 13.28
CA ARG A 198 2.52 -8.19 12.23
C ARG A 198 2.02 -6.89 12.86
N ILE A 199 2.69 -5.81 12.50
CA ILE A 199 2.49 -4.47 13.05
C ILE A 199 1.98 -3.58 11.91
N ALA A 200 0.82 -2.96 12.10
CA ALA A 200 0.27 -2.07 11.08
C ALA A 200 1.14 -0.82 10.91
N LEU A 201 1.12 -0.21 9.73
CA LEU A 201 1.68 1.13 9.58
C LEU A 201 1.02 2.09 10.59
N PHE A 202 1.84 2.96 11.18
CA PHE A 202 1.39 3.98 12.13
C PHE A 202 0.79 3.42 13.43
N SER A 203 0.95 2.12 13.70
CA SER A 203 0.63 1.59 15.03
C SER A 203 1.69 1.98 16.05
N GLY A 204 1.28 2.16 17.31
CA GLY A 204 2.20 2.50 18.40
C GLY A 204 3.31 1.46 18.57
N GLY A 205 4.50 1.92 18.95
CA GLY A 205 5.68 1.09 19.18
C GLY A 205 6.81 1.26 18.17
N LEU A 206 6.52 1.79 16.97
CA LEU A 206 7.50 2.15 15.95
C LEU A 206 7.19 3.55 15.40
N GLN A 207 8.20 4.21 14.83
CA GLN A 207 8.07 5.54 14.20
C GLN A 207 8.81 5.60 12.87
N ASP A 208 8.73 6.73 12.16
CA ASP A 208 9.50 7.00 10.94
C ASP A 208 9.39 5.91 9.87
N PHE A 209 8.17 5.39 9.66
CA PHE A 209 7.91 4.33 8.68
C PHE A 209 8.36 4.74 7.26
N PHE A 210 8.96 3.81 6.53
CA PHE A 210 9.33 4.00 5.12
C PHE A 210 9.24 2.69 4.34
N TRP A 211 9.03 2.80 3.03
CA TRP A 211 9.33 1.70 2.11
C TRP A 211 10.78 1.81 1.65
N GLN A 212 11.57 0.79 1.95
CA GLN A 212 12.85 0.53 1.31
C GLN A 212 12.58 -0.01 -0.10
N PHE A 213 12.99 0.72 -1.13
CA PHE A 213 12.83 0.34 -2.53
C PHE A 213 14.18 -0.05 -3.14
N ASP A 214 14.46 -1.35 -3.16
CA ASP A 214 15.67 -1.91 -3.75
C ASP A 214 15.48 -2.13 -5.24
N ASN A 215 16.09 -1.26 -6.07
CA ASN A 215 15.87 -1.27 -7.51
C ASN A 215 17.00 -1.95 -8.29
N GLN A 216 16.72 -3.14 -8.81
CA GLN A 216 17.57 -3.90 -9.72
C GLN A 216 17.06 -3.75 -11.16
N GLY A 217 17.15 -2.52 -11.66
CA GLY A 217 16.89 -2.19 -13.06
C GLY A 217 15.41 -2.12 -13.46
N LEU A 218 14.47 -2.16 -12.51
CA LEU A 218 13.04 -1.97 -12.78
C LEU A 218 12.76 -0.51 -13.19
N LYS A 219 12.10 -0.35 -14.34
CA LYS A 219 11.80 0.99 -14.89
C LYS A 219 10.59 1.65 -14.27
N LEU A 220 9.57 0.85 -13.97
CA LEU A 220 8.32 1.34 -13.40
C LEU A 220 7.74 0.26 -12.49
N ALA A 221 7.52 0.58 -11.23
CA ALA A 221 6.55 -0.10 -10.39
C ALA A 221 5.25 0.71 -10.42
N GLN A 222 4.14 0.03 -10.69
CA GLN A 222 2.81 0.64 -10.66
C GLN A 222 2.04 0.01 -9.51
N LEU A 223 1.59 0.86 -8.58
CA LEU A 223 0.76 0.52 -7.44
C LEU A 223 -0.63 1.12 -7.63
N ARG A 224 -1.64 0.39 -7.16
CA ARG A 224 -3.04 0.83 -7.13
C ARG A 224 -3.62 0.59 -5.75
N PHE A 225 -4.25 1.61 -5.21
CA PHE A 225 -4.90 1.59 -3.91
C PHE A 225 -6.41 1.65 -4.13
N TYR A 226 -7.09 0.57 -3.76
CA TYR A 226 -8.53 0.43 -3.93
C TYR A 226 -9.19 0.58 -2.56
N LEU A 227 -9.93 1.67 -2.37
CA LEU A 227 -10.79 1.81 -1.20
C LEU A 227 -11.87 0.73 -1.25
N LEU A 228 -12.04 0.01 -0.15
CA LEU A 228 -13.09 -0.97 0.04
C LEU A 228 -14.31 -0.24 0.59
N ALA A 229 -15.49 -0.56 0.06
CA ALA A 229 -16.74 -0.10 0.67
C ALA A 229 -16.81 -0.66 2.09
N GLN A 230 -16.96 0.24 3.07
CA GLN A 230 -17.26 -0.11 4.45
C GLN A 230 -18.74 -0.51 4.59
#